data_AF-A0A3C1BJ51-F1
#
_entry.id   AF-A0A3C1BJ51-F1
#
_cell.length_a   1.000
_cell.length_b   1.000
_cell.length_c   1.000
_cell.angle_alpha   90.00
_cell.angle_beta   90.00
_cell.angle_gamma   90.00
#
_symmetry.space_group_name_H-M   'P 1'
#
loop_
_entity.id
_entity.type
_entity.pdbx_description
1 polymer ?
#
loop_
_entity_poly.entity_id
_entity_poly.type
_entity_poly.pdbx_seq_one_letter_code
_entity_poly.pdbx_strand_id
1 'polypeptide(L)' 'MLLICSPVTTSHRSLSAEQRHQLGIQDNLLRLSVGIEDADDLIADLHSAIATITQLVKSGFGRLKFFGKSD' A
#
# COMPACT_ATOMS: atom_id res chain seq x y z
N MET A 1 12.83 11.15 5.38
CA MET A 1 12.28 9.89 5.92
C MET A 1 11.01 9.58 5.15
N LEU A 2 11.09 8.66 4.18
CA LEU A 2 9.94 8.13 3.44
C LEU A 2 8.97 7.41 4.38
N LEU A 3 7.67 7.71 4.27
CA LEU A 3 6.61 7.00 4.99
C LEU A 3 5.56 6.48 4.02
N ILE A 4 5.20 5.20 4.17
CA ILE A 4 4.12 4.55 3.42
C ILE A 4 3.08 4.06 4.42
N CYS A 5 1.80 4.36 4.18
CA CYS A 5 0.71 3.84 5.01
C CYS A 5 -0.53 3.49 4.19
N SER A 6 -1.33 2.55 4.70
CA SER A 6 -2.68 2.31 4.21
C SER A 6 -3.65 3.24 4.94
N PRO A 7 -4.39 4.12 4.24
CA PRO A 7 -5.40 4.96 4.87
C PRO A 7 -6.50 4.14 5.56
N VAL A 8 -6.83 2.98 5.00
CA VAL A 8 -7.88 2.06 5.47
C VAL A 8 -7.59 1.55 6.88
N THR A 9 -6.34 1.23 7.19
CA THR A 9 -5.94 0.72 8.51
C THR A 9 -5.44 1.80 9.47
N THR A 10 -5.26 3.04 8.99
CA THR A 10 -4.68 4.14 9.78
C THR A 10 -5.63 5.33 9.91
N SER A 11 -5.43 6.36 9.09
CA SER A 11 -6.10 7.66 9.15
C SER A 11 -7.61 7.60 8.92
N HIS A 12 -8.09 6.63 8.13
CA HIS A 12 -9.49 6.49 7.74
C HIS A 12 -10.13 5.22 8.30
N ARG A 13 -9.51 4.60 9.32
CA ARG A 13 -9.99 3.35 9.93
C ARG A 13 -11.39 3.46 10.55
N SER A 14 -11.78 4.65 10.98
CA SER A 14 -13.07 4.90 11.65
C SER A 14 -14.24 5.04 10.69
N LEU A 15 -13.98 5.17 9.38
CA LEU A 15 -15.02 5.21 8.36
C LEU A 15 -15.46 3.80 8.00
N SER A 16 -16.74 3.62 7.65
CA SER A 16 -17.20 2.36 7.06
C SER A 16 -16.57 2.15 5.67
N ALA A 17 -16.59 0.92 5.16
CA ALA A 17 -16.11 0.63 3.81
C ALA A 17 -16.83 1.49 2.76
N GLU A 18 -18.17 1.59 2.87
CA GLU A 18 -18.98 2.43 1.98
C GLU A 18 -18.54 3.90 2.02
N GLN A 19 -18.36 4.47 3.22
CA GLN A 19 -17.90 5.86 3.37
C GLN A 19 -16.51 6.07 2.76
N ARG A 20 -15.60 5.10 2.90
CA ARG A 20 -14.27 5.17 2.26
C ARG A 20 -14.36 5.14 0.74
N HIS A 21 -15.17 4.23 0.17
CA HIS A 21 -15.35 4.14 -1.28
C HIS A 21 -15.98 5.40 -1.87
N GLN A 22 -16.95 6.02 -1.17
CA GLN A 22 -17.53 7.32 -1.58
C GLN A 22 -16.49 8.45 -1.62
N LEU A 23 -15.45 8.37 -0.78
CA LEU A 23 -14.32 9.31 -0.77
C LEU A 23 -13.19 8.91 -1.74
N GLY A 24 -13.38 7.85 -2.54
CA GLY A 24 -12.36 7.33 -3.46
C GLY A 24 -11.23 6.53 -2.80
N ILE A 25 -11.39 6.16 -1.52
CA ILE A 25 -10.40 5.38 -0.77
C ILE A 25 -10.69 3.89 -1.00
N GLN A 26 -9.90 3.27 -1.87
CA GLN A 26 -9.96 1.83 -2.13
C GLN A 26 -9.20 1.05 -1.05
N ASP A 27 -9.58 -0.21 -0.83
CA ASP A 27 -8.98 -1.07 0.20
C ASP A 27 -7.47 -1.34 -0.04
N ASN A 28 -7.02 -1.26 -1.30
CA ASN A 28 -5.63 -1.43 -1.70
C ASN A 28 -4.86 -0.10 -1.86
N LEU A 29 -5.43 1.03 -1.43
CA LEU A 29 -4.77 2.33 -1.54
C LEU A 29 -3.59 2.42 -0.58
N LEU A 30 -2.42 2.79 -1.12
CA LEU A 30 -1.24 3.17 -0.35
C LEU A 30 -0.98 4.66 -0.53
N ARG A 31 -0.73 5.37 0.58
CA ARG A 31 -0.33 6.78 0.58
C ARG A 31 1.16 6.88 0.87
N LEU A 32 1.89 7.55 0.00
CA LEU A 32 3.30 7.87 0.18
C LEU A 32 3.47 9.32 0.63
N SER A 33 4.30 9.54 1.66
CA SER A 33 4.81 10.84 2.05
C SER A 33 6.27 10.94 1.61
N VAL A 34 6.51 11.60 0.49
CA VAL A 34 7.86 11.80 -0.06
C VAL A 34 8.56 12.87 0.75
N GLY A 35 9.80 12.59 1.20
CA GLY A 35 10.62 13.54 1.93
C GLY A 35 11.51 14.37 1.00
N ILE A 36 12.69 14.74 1.48
CA ILE A 36 13.69 15.56 0.76
C ILE A 36 14.92 14.75 0.33
N GLU A 37 14.79 13.42 0.31
CA GLU A 37 15.80 12.50 -0.19
C GLU A 37 16.10 12.70 -1.69
N ASP A 38 17.20 12.11 -2.15
CA ASP A 38 17.54 12.08 -3.57
C ASP A 38 16.45 11.35 -4.37
N ALA A 39 16.07 11.93 -5.51
CA ALA A 39 14.99 11.39 -6.34
C ALA A 39 15.36 10.05 -6.98
N ASP A 40 16.61 9.86 -7.39
CA ASP A 40 17.06 8.63 -8.04
C ASP A 40 17.08 7.47 -7.05
N ASP A 41 17.48 7.73 -5.80
CA ASP A 41 17.44 6.74 -4.72
C ASP A 41 16.00 6.31 -4.41
N LEU A 42 15.06 7.27 -4.33
CA LEU A 42 13.64 6.98 -4.11
C LEU A 42 13.02 6.15 -5.24
N ILE A 43 13.35 6.48 -6.49
CA ILE A 43 12.88 5.73 -7.66
C ILE A 43 13.47 4.31 -7.65
N ALA A 44 14.75 4.16 -7.35
CA ALA A 44 15.41 2.86 -7.28
C ALA A 44 14.79 1.97 -6.20
N ASP A 45 14.47 2.53 -5.03
CA ASP A 45 13.84 1.78 -3.93
C ASP A 45 12.43 1.30 -4.31
N LEU A 46 11.60 2.18 -4.89
CA LEU A 46 10.27 1.82 -5.38
C LEU A 46 10.31 0.76 -6.48
N HIS A 47 11.25 0.88 -7.43
CA HIS A 47 11.45 -0.12 -8.48
C HIS A 47 11.85 -1.48 -7.90
N SER A 48 12.77 -1.51 -6.94
CA SER A 48 13.20 -2.74 -6.27
C SER A 48 12.05 -3.43 -5.54
N ALA A 49 11.23 -2.65 -4.81
CA ALA A 49 10.07 -3.17 -4.10
C ALA A 49 9.02 -3.79 -5.06
N ILE A 50 8.69 -3.10 -6.15
CA ILE A 50 7.73 -3.58 -7.15
C ILE A 50 8.26 -4.82 -7.87
N ALA A 51 9.55 -4.85 -8.23
CA ALA A 51 10.18 -5.99 -8.88
C ALA A 51 10.13 -7.23 -7.98
N THR A 52 10.43 -7.06 -6.68
CA THR A 52 10.37 -8.13 -5.68
C THR A 52 8.96 -8.74 -5.59
N ILE A 53 7.93 -7.90 -5.47
CA ILE A 53 6.53 -8.37 -5.41
C ILE A 53 6.13 -9.06 -6.72
N THR A 54 6.55 -8.51 -7.86
CA THR A 54 6.27 -9.11 -9.18
C THR A 54 6.85 -10.52 -9.29
N GLN A 55 8.06 -10.76 -8.77
CA GLN A 55 8.65 -12.09 -8.74
C GLN A 55 7.91 -13.04 -7.80
N LEU A 56 7.48 -12.57 -6.62
CA LEU A 56 6.69 -13.36 -5.68
C LEU A 56 5.33 -13.79 -6.25
N VAL A 57 4.68 -12.91 -7.02
CA VAL A 57 3.42 -13.26 -7.70
C VAL A 57 3.68 -14.29 -8.80
N LYS A 58 4.76 -14.13 -9.58
CA LYS A 58 5.15 -15.08 -10.65
C LYS A 58 5.56 -16.45 -10.12
N SER A 59 6.16 -16.53 -8.94
CA SER A 59 6.59 -17.79 -8.32
C SER A 59 5.44 -18.61 -7.72
N GLY A 60 4.20 -18.16 -7.87
CA GLY A 60 3.03 -18.91 -7.40
C GLY A 60 2.82 -18.83 -5.89
N PHE A 61 3.44 -17.85 -5.20
CA PHE A 61 3.08 -17.47 -3.83
C PHE A 61 1.72 -16.73 -3.84
N GLY A 62 0.73 -17.39 -4.41
CA GLY A 62 -0.61 -16.88 -4.64
C GLY A 62 -1.42 -16.96 -3.36
N ARG A 63 -1.94 -15.80 -2.95
CA ARG A 63 -2.82 -15.56 -1.80
C ARG A 63 -2.08 -15.29 -0.50
N LEU A 64 -1.35 -14.17 -0.48
CA LEU A 64 -1.24 -13.39 0.74
C LEU A 64 -2.68 -13.10 1.19
N LYS A 65 -3.16 -13.83 2.20
CA LYS A 65 -4.40 -13.46 2.90
C LYS A 65 -4.11 -12.11 3.55
N PHE A 66 -4.47 -11.03 2.87
CA PHE A 66 -4.53 -9.72 3.51
C PHE A 66 -5.47 -9.87 4.70
N PHE A 67 -4.90 -9.79 5.90
CA PHE A 67 -5.63 -9.77 7.16
C PHE A 67 -6.64 -8.62 7.11
N GLY A 68 -7.92 -8.96 7.03
CA GLY A 68 -9.01 -7.97 6.98
C GLY A 68 -10.41 -8.56 6.93
N LYS A 69 -10.58 -9.82 7.33
CA LYS A 69 -11.91 -10.39 7.59
C LYS A 69 -11.90 -11.00 8.99
N SER A 70 -12.36 -10.21 9.94
CA SER A 70 -12.94 -10.67 11.19
C SER A 70 -14.16 -9.80 11.40
N ASP A 71 -15.29 -10.47 11.60
CA ASP A 71 -16.56 -9.89 12.04
C ASP A 71 -16.39 -8.96 13.25
#